data_AF-A0A2E0PJM2-F1
#
_entry.id   AF-A0A2E0PJM2-F1
#
_cell.length_a   1.000
_cell.length_b   1.000
_cell.length_c   1.000
_cell.angle_alpha   90.00
_cell.angle_beta   90.00
_cell.angle_gamma   90.00
#
_symmetry.space_group_name_H-M   'P 1'
#
loop_
_entity.id
_entity.type
_entity.pdbx_description
1 polymer ?
#
loop_
_entity_poly.entity_id
_entity_poly.type
_entity_poly.pdbx_seq_one_letter_code
_entity_poly.pdbx_strand_id
1 'polypeptide(L)'
;GIDDFAAIREVVFRRYKRLKNKKLSYPDLILIDGGKGQLNMAISALRDLGLDYLLVIGLAKRLEEVYIPGNPDPQSIPKNSPGLILLRKIRDEAHRFAITYQKQKRNKKVRESIFDSVRGMGPKRIQTLFKTFQDIENIAKADSNVIVQKTNIPLNIAKEIILVAKQFYLEQKPK
;
A
#
# COMPACT_ATOMS: atom_id res chain seq x y z
N GLY A 1 12.33 -12.92 -4.03
CA GLY A 1 11.66 -11.60 -4.14
C GLY A 1 10.17 -11.82 -4.29
N ILE A 2 9.35 -10.82 -3.95
CA ILE A 2 7.92 -10.87 -4.29
C ILE A 2 7.82 -10.82 -5.81
N ASP A 3 7.16 -11.80 -6.42
CA ASP A 3 6.96 -11.84 -7.87
C ASP A 3 5.83 -10.87 -8.26
N ASP A 4 6.20 -9.63 -8.60
CA ASP A 4 5.26 -8.58 -8.99
C ASP A 4 4.46 -8.94 -10.25
N PHE A 5 5.01 -9.79 -11.14
CA PHE A 5 4.32 -10.27 -12.34
C PHE A 5 3.19 -11.24 -11.96
N ALA A 6 3.50 -12.23 -11.12
CA ALA A 6 2.50 -13.17 -10.62
C ALA A 6 1.43 -12.46 -9.78
N ALA A 7 1.83 -11.49 -8.95
CA ALA A 7 0.91 -10.72 -8.13
C ALA A 7 -0.09 -9.90 -8.97
N ILE A 8 0.38 -9.22 -10.02
CA ILE A 8 -0.51 -8.47 -10.92
C ILE A 8 -1.47 -9.40 -11.64
N ARG A 9 -0.99 -10.51 -12.17
CA ARG A 9 -1.80 -11.51 -12.85
C ARG A 9 -2.93 -12.02 -11.95
N GLU A 10 -2.59 -12.43 -10.74
CA GLU A 10 -3.55 -12.93 -9.74
C GLU A 10 -4.60 -11.87 -9.36
N VAL A 11 -4.17 -10.63 -9.09
CA VAL A 11 -5.08 -9.54 -8.71
C VAL A 11 -6.06 -9.21 -9.82
N VAL A 12 -5.57 -9.09 -11.06
CA VAL A 12 -6.39 -8.84 -12.26
C VAL A 12 -7.37 -9.99 -12.44
N PHE A 13 -6.88 -11.23 -12.48
CA PHE A 13 -7.72 -12.42 -12.67
C PHE A 13 -8.85 -12.49 -11.63
N ARG A 14 -8.51 -12.37 -10.33
CA ARG A 14 -9.50 -12.44 -9.25
C ARG A 14 -10.53 -11.31 -9.32
N ARG A 15 -10.11 -10.08 -9.64
CA ARG A 15 -11.02 -8.93 -9.75
C ARG A 15 -12.01 -9.14 -10.88
N TYR A 16 -11.54 -9.44 -12.09
CA TYR A 16 -12.39 -9.51 -13.26
C TYR A 16 -13.21 -10.80 -13.33
N LYS A 17 -12.71 -11.92 -12.78
CA LYS A 17 -13.52 -13.13 -12.56
C LYS A 17 -14.73 -12.83 -11.68
N ARG A 18 -14.55 -12.05 -10.61
CA ARG A 18 -15.65 -11.64 -9.73
C ARG A 18 -16.65 -10.74 -10.45
N LEU A 19 -16.19 -9.76 -11.24
CA LEU A 19 -17.09 -8.89 -12.02
C LEU A 19 -17.90 -9.71 -13.03
N LYS A 20 -17.23 -10.62 -13.76
CA LYS A 20 -17.86 -11.55 -14.72
C LYS A 20 -18.92 -12.42 -14.04
N ASN A 21 -18.57 -13.08 -12.94
CA ASN A 21 -19.48 -13.97 -12.21
C ASN A 21 -20.70 -13.24 -11.64
N LYS A 22 -20.50 -12.00 -11.16
CA LYS A 22 -21.58 -11.16 -10.60
C LYS A 22 -22.33 -10.33 -11.66
N LYS A 23 -21.97 -10.45 -12.95
CA LYS A 23 -22.52 -9.65 -14.06
C LYS A 23 -22.49 -8.14 -13.78
N LEU A 24 -21.39 -7.66 -13.20
CA LEU A 24 -21.18 -6.24 -12.93
C LEU A 24 -20.52 -5.55 -14.13
N SER A 25 -20.65 -4.23 -14.21
CA SER A 25 -19.99 -3.44 -15.25
C SER A 25 -18.45 -3.49 -15.13
N TYR A 26 -17.79 -3.37 -16.28
CA TYR A 26 -16.34 -3.23 -16.40
C TYR A 26 -15.97 -1.75 -16.50
N PRO A 27 -14.75 -1.36 -16.11
CA PRO A 27 -14.25 -0.01 -16.39
C PRO A 27 -13.99 0.17 -17.90
N ASP A 28 -14.09 1.41 -18.36
CA ASP A 28 -13.75 1.77 -19.75
C ASP A 28 -12.25 1.68 -20.03
N LEU A 29 -11.42 1.81 -18.98
CA LEU A 29 -9.96 1.71 -19.08
C LEU A 29 -9.38 1.09 -17.81
N ILE A 30 -8.42 0.18 -18.00
CA ILE A 30 -7.64 -0.45 -16.95
C ILE A 30 -6.22 0.13 -16.99
N LEU A 31 -5.80 0.80 -15.91
CA LEU A 31 -4.44 1.31 -15.76
C LEU A 31 -3.61 0.37 -14.86
N ILE A 32 -2.50 -0.14 -15.39
CA ILE A 32 -1.50 -0.92 -14.64
C ILE A 32 -0.34 0.01 -14.27
N ASP A 33 -0.03 0.12 -12.97
CA ASP A 33 1.17 0.83 -12.47
C ASP A 33 2.41 -0.02 -12.79
N GLY A 34 2.87 0.06 -14.04
CA GLY A 34 3.91 -0.82 -14.52
C GLY A 34 4.22 -0.72 -16.01
N GLY A 35 5.38 -1.26 -16.38
CA GLY A 35 5.84 -1.33 -17.76
C GLY A 35 5.28 -2.54 -18.53
N LYS A 36 5.86 -2.79 -19.71
CA LYS A 36 5.44 -3.85 -20.66
C LYS A 36 5.22 -5.22 -20.03
N GLY A 37 6.14 -5.70 -19.18
CA GLY A 37 6.02 -7.02 -18.56
C GLY A 37 4.79 -7.14 -17.65
N GLN A 38 4.54 -6.12 -16.82
CA GLN A 38 3.40 -6.07 -15.90
C GLN A 38 2.08 -5.94 -16.67
N LEU A 39 2.06 -5.11 -17.72
CA LEU A 39 0.93 -5.01 -18.64
C LEU A 39 0.60 -6.36 -19.29
N ASN A 40 1.60 -7.09 -19.79
CA ASN A 40 1.40 -8.40 -20.40
C ASN A 40 0.81 -9.43 -19.44
N MET A 41 1.17 -9.39 -18.16
CA MET A 41 0.57 -10.25 -17.14
C MET A 41 -0.90 -9.94 -16.91
N ALA A 42 -1.27 -8.65 -16.89
CA ALA A 42 -2.67 -8.25 -16.80
C ALA A 42 -3.47 -8.67 -18.05
N ILE A 43 -2.91 -8.49 -19.26
CA ILE A 43 -3.53 -8.94 -20.51
C ILE A 43 -3.75 -10.45 -20.49
N SER A 44 -2.74 -11.23 -20.08
CA SER A 44 -2.86 -12.69 -19.97
C SER A 44 -4.00 -13.09 -19.01
N ALA A 45 -4.15 -12.42 -17.88
CA ALA A 45 -5.26 -12.68 -16.95
C ALA A 45 -6.64 -12.35 -17.55
N LEU A 46 -6.75 -11.25 -18.29
CA LEU A 46 -7.98 -10.88 -18.98
C LEU A 46 -8.32 -11.87 -20.09
N ARG A 47 -7.32 -12.33 -20.85
CA ARG A 47 -7.49 -13.33 -21.92
C ARG A 47 -8.02 -14.65 -21.40
N ASP A 48 -7.52 -15.17 -20.28
CA ASP A 48 -8.03 -16.41 -19.68
C ASP A 48 -9.50 -16.30 -19.22
N LEU A 49 -9.99 -15.07 -19.03
CA LEU A 49 -11.37 -14.79 -18.71
C LEU A 49 -12.20 -14.46 -19.96
N GLY A 50 -11.62 -14.42 -21.15
CA GLY A 50 -12.26 -13.95 -22.39
C GLY A 50 -12.66 -12.48 -22.34
N LEU A 51 -11.85 -11.65 -21.67
CA LEU A 51 -12.06 -10.22 -21.46
C LEU A 51 -10.94 -9.36 -22.08
N ASP A 52 -10.22 -9.90 -23.06
CA ASP A 52 -9.11 -9.23 -23.74
C ASP A 52 -9.55 -8.12 -24.70
N TYR A 53 -10.85 -7.93 -24.89
CA TYR A 53 -11.44 -6.76 -25.55
C TYR A 53 -11.44 -5.49 -24.68
N LEU A 54 -11.20 -5.60 -23.37
CA LEU A 54 -11.15 -4.44 -22.47
C LEU A 54 -9.88 -3.62 -22.71
N LEU A 55 -10.01 -2.30 -22.72
CA LEU A 55 -8.87 -1.40 -22.86
C LEU A 55 -8.00 -1.45 -21.60
N VAL A 56 -6.72 -1.79 -21.79
CA VAL A 56 -5.72 -1.84 -20.72
C VAL A 56 -4.44 -1.14 -21.18
N ILE A 57 -3.85 -0.33 -20.31
CA ILE A 57 -2.57 0.35 -20.55
C ILE A 57 -1.66 0.19 -19.34
N GLY A 58 -0.35 0.23 -19.58
CA GLY A 58 0.67 0.35 -18.54
C GLY A 58 1.21 1.77 -18.46
N LEU A 59 1.49 2.27 -17.26
CA LEU A 59 2.20 3.54 -17.05
C LEU A 59 3.48 3.30 -16.24
N ALA A 60 4.63 3.47 -16.87
CA ALA A 60 5.93 3.26 -16.22
C ALA A 60 6.44 4.53 -15.53
N LYS A 61 6.92 4.40 -14.28
CA LYS A 61 7.31 5.54 -13.42
C LYS A 61 8.48 6.39 -13.93
N ARG A 62 9.47 5.81 -14.61
CA ARG A 62 10.74 6.51 -14.89
C ARG A 62 10.56 7.67 -15.90
N LEU A 63 9.81 7.44 -16.97
CA LEU A 63 9.64 8.39 -18.06
C LEU A 63 8.17 8.73 -18.33
N GLU A 64 7.25 8.25 -17.51
CA GLU A 64 5.80 8.40 -17.72
C GLU A 64 5.35 7.85 -19.08
N GLU A 65 6.04 6.81 -19.52
CA GLU A 65 5.78 6.10 -20.77
C GLU A 65 4.48 5.30 -20.67
N VAL A 66 3.64 5.45 -21.69
CA VAL A 66 2.38 4.71 -21.81
C VAL A 66 2.59 3.49 -22.69
N TYR A 67 2.39 2.31 -22.12
CA TYR A 67 2.46 1.04 -22.82
C TYR A 67 1.06 0.62 -23.25
N ILE A 68 0.91 0.30 -24.54
CA ILE A 68 -0.36 -0.13 -25.14
C ILE A 68 -0.19 -1.56 -25.65
N PRO A 69 -1.19 -2.45 -25.43
CA PRO A 69 -1.18 -3.81 -25.98
C PRO A 69 -0.92 -3.82 -27.48
N GLY A 70 -0.08 -4.76 -27.93
CA GLY A 70 0.24 -4.93 -29.36
C GLY A 70 1.28 -3.96 -29.91
N ASN A 71 1.68 -2.93 -29.17
CA ASN A 71 2.72 -2.01 -29.59
C ASN A 71 4.07 -2.41 -28.94
N PRO A 72 5.16 -2.60 -29.72
CA PRO A 72 6.45 -2.98 -29.16
C PRO A 72 7.06 -1.86 -28.31
N ASP A 73 6.84 -0.61 -28.72
CA ASP A 73 7.43 0.58 -28.15
C ASP A 73 6.44 1.38 -27.29
N PRO A 74 6.91 2.02 -26.21
CA PRO A 74 6.09 2.90 -25.41
C PRO A 74 5.72 4.18 -26.17
N GLN A 75 4.54 4.72 -25.85
CA GLN A 75 4.10 6.01 -26.33
C GLN A 75 4.59 7.10 -25.38
N SER A 76 5.35 8.06 -25.93
CA SER A 76 5.76 9.27 -25.21
C SER A 76 4.70 10.34 -25.38
N ILE A 77 4.01 10.70 -24.29
CA ILE A 77 3.02 11.77 -24.26
C ILE A 77 3.66 13.01 -23.62
N PRO A 78 3.44 14.23 -24.14
CA PRO A 78 3.93 15.45 -23.51
C PRO A 78 3.53 15.53 -22.02
N LYS A 79 4.46 15.89 -21.14
CA LYS A 79 4.26 15.90 -19.68
C LYS A 79 3.16 16.85 -19.21
N ASN A 80 2.88 17.90 -19.99
CA ASN A 80 1.82 18.87 -19.76
C ASN A 80 0.48 18.45 -20.39
N SER A 81 0.42 17.31 -21.08
CA SER A 81 -0.83 16.79 -21.64
C SER A 81 -1.84 16.52 -20.52
N PRO A 82 -3.08 17.04 -20.63
CA PRO A 82 -4.14 16.76 -19.65
C PRO A 82 -4.36 15.26 -19.44
N GLY A 83 -4.25 14.44 -20.49
CA GLY A 83 -4.41 12.99 -20.41
C GLY A 83 -3.32 12.34 -19.55
N LEU A 84 -2.05 12.70 -19.76
CA LEU A 84 -0.96 12.15 -18.95
C LEU A 84 -1.02 12.62 -17.50
N ILE A 85 -1.43 13.87 -17.26
CA ILE A 85 -1.66 14.39 -15.90
C ILE A 85 -2.75 13.57 -15.19
N LEU A 86 -3.84 13.22 -15.87
CA LEU A 86 -4.90 12.40 -15.31
C LEU A 86 -4.40 10.98 -14.97
N LEU A 87 -3.69 10.32 -15.89
CA LEU A 87 -3.15 8.98 -15.66
C LEU A 87 -2.19 8.96 -14.46
N ARG A 88 -1.34 9.99 -14.33
CA ARG A 88 -0.44 10.16 -13.17
C ARG A 88 -1.22 10.31 -11.87
N LYS A 89 -2.26 11.16 -11.83
CA LYS A 89 -3.11 11.31 -10.64
C LYS A 89 -3.78 10.00 -10.22
N ILE A 90 -4.28 9.22 -11.17
CA ILE A 90 -4.88 7.90 -10.90
C ILE A 90 -3.84 6.95 -10.30
N ARG A 91 -2.63 6.89 -10.90
CA ARG A 91 -1.53 6.07 -10.37
C ARG A 91 -1.13 6.50 -8.97
N ASP A 92 -0.95 7.80 -8.75
CA ASP A 92 -0.51 8.35 -7.47
C ASP A 92 -1.54 8.05 -6.37
N GLU A 93 -2.83 8.11 -6.70
CA GLU A 93 -3.91 7.72 -5.79
C GLU A 93 -3.93 6.21 -5.50
N ALA A 94 -3.72 5.37 -6.51
CA ALA A 94 -3.59 3.92 -6.32
C ALA A 94 -2.37 3.57 -5.45
N HIS A 95 -1.24 4.24 -5.67
CA HIS A 95 -0.02 4.08 -4.88
C HIS A 95 -0.22 4.56 -3.43
N ARG A 96 -0.83 5.73 -3.23
CA ARG A 96 -1.21 6.27 -1.92
C ARG A 96 -2.10 5.29 -1.15
N PHE A 97 -3.12 4.74 -1.82
CA PHE A 97 -4.02 3.75 -1.24
C PHE A 97 -3.27 2.48 -0.82
N ALA A 98 -2.41 1.94 -1.68
CA ALA A 98 -1.61 0.74 -1.39
C ALA A 98 -0.66 0.95 -0.20
N ILE A 99 0.07 2.07 -0.16
CA ILE A 99 0.95 2.44 0.97
C ILE A 99 0.14 2.55 2.26
N THR A 100 -0.99 3.27 2.21
CA THR A 100 -1.87 3.49 3.36
C THR A 100 -2.39 2.15 3.90
N TYR A 101 -2.85 1.26 3.02
CA TYR A 101 -3.34 -0.06 3.39
C TYR A 101 -2.23 -0.93 4.03
N GLN A 102 -1.03 -0.96 3.44
CA GLN A 102 0.10 -1.70 4.01
C GLN A 102 0.53 -1.13 5.37
N LYS A 103 0.52 0.20 5.52
CA LYS A 103 0.79 0.87 6.80
C LYS A 103 -0.25 0.47 7.85
N GLN A 104 -1.54 0.50 7.51
CA GLN A 104 -2.61 0.06 8.42
C GLN A 104 -2.49 -1.43 8.79
N LYS A 105 -2.21 -2.31 7.81
CA LYS A 105 -2.04 -3.75 8.06
C LYS A 105 -0.85 -4.05 8.96
N ARG A 106 0.29 -3.37 8.76
CA ARG A 106 1.45 -3.47 9.66
C ARG A 106 1.09 -2.98 11.06
N ASN A 107 0.49 -1.79 11.16
CA ASN A 107 0.06 -1.22 12.44
C ASN A 107 -0.90 -2.14 13.19
N LYS A 108 -1.79 -2.88 12.51
CA LYS A 108 -2.69 -3.84 13.16
C LYS A 108 -1.91 -4.99 13.82
N LYS A 109 -1.01 -5.65 13.07
CA LYS A 109 -0.17 -6.74 13.63
C LYS A 109 0.70 -6.26 14.80
N VAL A 110 1.24 -5.05 14.67
CA VAL A 110 2.07 -4.35 15.68
C VAL A 110 1.27 -4.06 16.95
N ARG A 111 0.02 -3.59 16.80
CA ARG A 111 -0.88 -3.27 17.92
C ARG A 111 -1.27 -4.48 18.76
N GLU A 112 -1.24 -5.67 18.18
CA GLU A 112 -1.73 -6.90 18.82
C GLU A 112 -0.69 -7.56 19.75
N SER A 113 0.61 -7.20 19.72
CA SER A 113 1.60 -7.95 20.51
C SER A 113 2.82 -7.20 21.07
N ILE A 114 3.09 -5.94 20.69
CA ILE A 114 4.40 -5.32 21.01
C ILE A 114 4.54 -4.95 22.49
N PHE A 115 3.48 -4.44 23.10
CA PHE A 115 3.53 -3.93 24.47
C PHE A 115 3.03 -4.95 25.49
N ASP A 116 2.81 -6.20 25.09
CA ASP A 116 2.35 -7.26 25.98
C ASP A 116 3.38 -7.60 27.06
N SER A 117 4.68 -7.41 26.75
CA SER A 117 5.78 -7.56 27.70
C SER A 117 5.90 -6.40 28.69
N VAL A 118 5.29 -5.25 28.41
CA VAL A 118 5.36 -4.05 29.26
C VAL A 118 4.34 -4.16 30.39
N ARG A 119 4.81 -4.34 31.62
CA ARG A 119 3.93 -4.51 32.78
C ARG A 119 3.06 -3.27 32.98
N GLY A 120 1.75 -3.46 33.03
CA GLY A 120 0.78 -2.37 33.19
C GLY A 120 0.32 -1.73 31.87
N MET A 121 0.70 -2.28 30.72
CA MET A 121 0.13 -1.92 29.40
C MET A 121 -1.02 -2.84 29.02
N GLY A 122 -2.16 -2.66 29.70
CA GLY A 122 -3.41 -3.32 29.31
C GLY A 122 -4.01 -2.78 28.00
N PRO A 123 -5.01 -3.46 27.44
CA PRO A 123 -5.58 -3.15 26.11
C PRO A 123 -6.12 -1.72 25.98
N LYS A 124 -6.66 -1.13 27.06
CA LYS A 124 -7.12 0.27 27.07
C LYS A 124 -5.97 1.27 26.88
N ARG A 125 -4.83 1.06 27.56
CA ARG A 125 -3.65 1.95 27.42
C ARG A 125 -3.00 1.80 26.05
N ILE A 126 -2.94 0.57 25.52
CA ILE A 126 -2.48 0.31 24.15
C ILE A 126 -3.36 1.06 23.14
N GLN A 127 -4.68 0.97 23.27
CA GLN A 127 -5.62 1.68 22.40
C GLN A 127 -5.44 3.20 22.48
N THR A 128 -5.33 3.78 23.68
CA THR A 128 -5.08 5.21 23.86
C THR A 128 -3.76 5.63 23.22
N LEU A 129 -2.68 4.89 23.45
CA LEU A 129 -1.36 5.17 22.89
C LEU A 129 -1.40 5.20 21.35
N PHE A 130 -1.99 4.19 20.72
CA PHE A 130 -2.08 4.11 19.27
C PHE A 130 -3.13 5.05 18.67
N LYS A 131 -4.12 5.51 19.44
CA LYS A 131 -5.04 6.57 19.01
C LYS A 131 -4.32 7.92 18.96
N THR A 132 -3.45 8.20 19.93
CA THR A 132 -2.70 9.47 20.04
C THR A 132 -1.53 9.55 19.07
N PHE A 133 -0.71 8.50 18.99
CA PHE A 133 0.54 8.52 18.21
C PHE A 133 0.43 7.83 16.85
N GLN A 134 -0.70 7.17 16.55
CA GLN A 134 -1.03 6.51 15.29
C GLN A 134 -0.23 5.23 14.98
N ASP A 135 1.10 5.27 15.07
CA ASP A 135 2.01 4.18 14.71
C ASP A 135 3.24 4.07 15.64
N ILE A 136 3.99 2.97 15.48
CA ILE A 136 5.15 2.66 16.33
C ILE A 136 6.32 3.63 16.10
N GLU A 137 6.45 4.18 14.90
CA GLU A 137 7.51 5.12 14.55
C GLU A 137 7.34 6.43 15.33
N ASN A 138 6.12 6.96 15.36
CA ASN A 138 5.80 8.16 16.15
C ASN A 138 5.96 7.91 17.65
N ILE A 139 5.63 6.72 18.14
CA ILE A 139 5.85 6.35 19.55
C ILE A 139 7.36 6.30 19.85
N ALA A 140 8.15 5.69 18.97
CA ALA A 140 9.61 5.56 19.13
C ALA A 140 10.34 6.93 19.10
N LYS A 141 9.77 7.91 18.39
CA LYS A 141 10.31 9.29 18.30
C LYS A 141 9.77 10.24 19.35
N ALA A 142 8.74 9.85 20.11
CA ALA A 142 8.15 10.71 21.13
C ALA A 142 9.05 10.85 22.38
N ASP A 143 8.91 11.98 23.08
CA ASP A 143 9.47 12.14 24.42
C ASP A 143 8.58 11.47 25.47
N SER A 144 9.20 10.91 26.52
CA SER A 144 8.47 10.24 27.60
C SER A 144 7.44 11.16 28.26
N ASN A 145 7.75 12.44 28.46
CA ASN A 145 6.81 13.41 29.03
C ASN A 145 5.62 13.69 28.10
N VAL A 146 5.84 13.71 26.79
CA VAL A 146 4.75 13.87 25.80
C VAL A 146 3.80 12.68 25.84
N ILE A 147 4.32 11.46 26.03
CA ILE A 147 3.48 10.27 26.24
C ILE A 147 2.67 10.42 27.53
N VAL A 148 3.29 10.79 28.65
CA VAL A 148 2.57 11.00 29.92
C VAL A 148 1.44 12.01 29.74
N GLN A 149 1.75 13.19 29.21
CA GLN A 149 0.79 14.28 29.03
C GLN A 149 -0.40 13.90 28.14
N LYS A 150 -0.16 13.21 27.02
CA LYS A 150 -1.21 12.91 26.04
C LYS A 150 -1.97 11.61 26.29
N THR A 151 -1.51 10.74 27.18
CA THR A 151 -2.11 9.40 27.40
C THR A 151 -2.41 9.08 28.86
N ASN A 152 -1.93 9.90 29.78
CA ASN A 152 -1.99 9.67 31.23
C ASN A 152 -1.34 8.34 31.67
N ILE A 153 -0.40 7.83 30.86
CA ILE A 153 0.43 6.67 31.21
C ILE A 153 1.56 7.15 32.14
N PRO A 154 1.82 6.47 33.27
CA PRO A 154 2.91 6.82 34.18
C PRO A 154 4.28 6.90 33.51
N LEU A 155 5.14 7.82 33.99
CA LEU A 155 6.44 8.12 33.38
C LEU A 155 7.37 6.90 33.25
N ASN A 156 7.38 6.01 34.24
CA ASN A 156 8.17 4.78 34.22
C ASN A 156 7.74 3.87 33.05
N ILE A 157 6.42 3.68 32.86
CA ILE A 157 5.87 2.88 31.76
C ILE A 157 6.11 3.60 30.41
N ALA A 158 5.97 4.93 30.37
CA ALA A 158 6.23 5.70 29.15
C ALA A 158 7.67 5.55 28.63
N LYS A 159 8.66 5.52 29.53
CA LYS A 159 10.07 5.25 29.17
C LYS A 159 10.26 3.84 28.60
N GLU A 160 9.63 2.84 29.23
CA GLU A 160 9.68 1.44 28.78
C GLU A 160 9.03 1.26 27.40
N ILE A 161 7.86 1.87 27.18
CA ILE A 161 7.17 1.90 25.88
C ILE A 161 8.08 2.44 24.78
N ILE A 162 8.77 3.57 25.02
CA ILE A 162 9.67 4.17 24.02
C ILE A 162 10.83 3.23 23.71
N LEU A 163 11.39 2.56 24.72
CA LEU A 163 12.49 1.62 24.54
C LEU A 163 12.07 0.43 23.68
N VAL A 164 10.94 -0.20 24.01
CA VAL A 164 10.35 -1.30 23.24
C VAL A 164 10.01 -0.86 21.81
N ALA A 165 9.41 0.32 21.64
CA ALA A 165 9.06 0.87 20.34
C ALA A 165 10.30 1.15 19.47
N LYS A 166 11.37 1.70 20.05
CA LYS A 166 12.64 1.94 19.36
C LYS A 166 13.29 0.63 18.92
N GLN A 167 13.37 -0.35 19.81
CA GLN A 167 13.94 -1.66 19.50
C GLN A 167 13.19 -2.29 18.32
N PHE A 168 11.86 -2.37 18.41
CA PHE A 168 11.03 -2.92 17.36
C PHE A 168 11.15 -2.16 16.03
N TYR A 169 11.24 -0.83 16.08
CA TYR A 169 11.40 0.00 14.89
C TYR A 169 12.76 -0.22 14.21
N LEU A 170 13.83 -0.44 14.97
CA LEU A 170 15.16 -0.73 14.44
C LEU A 170 15.23 -2.12 13.80
N GLU A 171 14.59 -3.13 14.41
CA GLU A 171 14.54 -4.50 13.89
C GLU A 171 13.78 -4.63 12.56
N GLN A 172 12.84 -3.71 12.26
CA GLN A 172 12.05 -3.71 11.03
C GLN A 172 12.57 -2.81 9.90
N LYS A 173 13.66 -2.05 10.11
CA LYS A 173 14.26 -1.29 8.99
C LYS A 173 14.87 -2.27 7.99
N PRO A 174 14.51 -2.19 6.69
CA PRO A 174 15.23 -2.95 5.68
C PRO A 174 16.70 -2.53 5.70
N LYS A 175 17.61 -3.50 5.66
CA LYS A 175 19.04 -3.27 5.39
C LYS A 175 19.20 -2.61 4.01
#